data_AF-A0A7U9XHF3-F1
#
_entry.id   AF-A0A7U9XHF3-F1
#
_cell.length_a   1.000
_cell.length_b   1.000
_cell.length_c   1.000
_cell.angle_alpha   90.00
_cell.angle_beta   90.00
_cell.angle_gamma   90.00
#
_symmetry.space_group_name_H-M   'P 1'
#
loop_
_entity.id
_entity.type
_entity.pdbx_description
1 polymer ?
#
loop_
_entity_poly.entity_id
_entity_poly.type
_entity_poly.pdbx_seq_one_letter_code
_entity_poly.pdbx_strand_id
1 'polypeptide(L)'
;MFRHLVDYEDKAFWEANPYFYIYTPDGQELKYHIYSMGQVVDTSDTYLTEFNSQEEYQNFLNMTKEVSLYDTGVEVTTGDTIVTLSTCTSASDEHRFVVRGVRVWEDSAQ
;
A
#
# COMPACT_ATOMS: atom_id res chain seq x y z
N MET A 1 -16.81 0.16 -3.75
CA MET A 1 -16.03 -0.30 -2.57
C MET A 1 -14.70 0.44 -2.60
N PHE A 2 -14.05 0.70 -1.46
CA PHE A 2 -12.80 1.47 -1.35
C PHE A 2 -12.84 2.96 -1.76
N ARG A 3 -14.02 3.60 -1.79
CA ARG A 3 -14.12 5.06 -2.04
C ARG A 3 -13.27 5.89 -1.07
N HIS A 4 -13.21 5.48 0.20
CA HIS A 4 -12.47 6.18 1.25
C HIS A 4 -10.95 6.09 1.12
N LEU A 5 -10.41 5.29 0.19
CA LEU A 5 -8.96 5.33 -0.06
C LEU A 5 -8.55 6.69 -0.62
N VAL A 6 -9.43 7.36 -1.37
CA VAL A 6 -9.18 8.71 -1.91
C VAL A 6 -9.05 9.76 -0.78
N ASP A 7 -9.59 9.49 0.41
CA ASP A 7 -9.47 10.43 1.54
C ASP A 7 -8.01 10.57 2.02
N TYR A 8 -7.12 9.62 1.67
CA TYR A 8 -5.66 9.72 1.87
C TYR A 8 -4.98 10.73 0.93
N GLU A 9 -5.70 11.43 0.06
CA GLU A 9 -5.17 12.65 -0.58
C GLU A 9 -4.90 13.76 0.45
N ASP A 10 -5.66 13.79 1.55
CA ASP A 10 -5.47 14.72 2.65
C ASP A 10 -4.46 14.15 3.67
N LYS A 11 -3.32 14.81 3.81
CA LYS A 11 -2.29 14.43 4.78
C LYS A 11 -2.83 14.38 6.21
N ALA A 12 -3.75 15.26 6.60
CA ALA A 12 -4.34 15.24 7.94
C ALA A 12 -5.18 13.97 8.18
N PHE A 13 -5.81 13.44 7.13
CA PHE A 13 -6.53 12.17 7.20
C PHE A 13 -5.58 11.01 7.44
N TRP A 14 -4.42 10.98 6.76
CA TRP A 14 -3.37 9.99 7.01
C TRP A 14 -2.79 10.09 8.42
N GLU A 15 -2.51 11.30 8.92
CA GLU A 15 -2.00 11.51 10.29
C GLU A 15 -2.98 10.97 11.35
N ALA A 16 -4.29 11.11 11.11
CA ALA A 16 -5.34 10.57 11.98
C ALA A 16 -5.56 9.06 11.78
N ASN A 17 -5.26 8.51 10.61
CA ASN A 17 -5.51 7.11 10.24
C ASN A 17 -4.27 6.46 9.57
N PRO A 18 -3.13 6.33 10.27
CA PRO A 18 -1.89 5.86 9.63
C PRO A 18 -1.86 4.35 9.40
N TYR A 19 -2.83 3.59 9.91
CA TYR A 19 -2.83 2.13 9.88
C TYR A 19 -4.10 1.55 9.26
N PHE A 20 -3.95 0.40 8.61
CA PHE A 20 -5.07 -0.50 8.32
C PHE A 20 -4.78 -1.92 8.83
N TYR A 21 -5.84 -2.71 8.96
CA TYR A 21 -5.81 -4.04 9.53
C TYR A 21 -6.39 -5.04 8.54
N ILE A 22 -5.76 -6.21 8.43
CA ILE A 22 -6.28 -7.36 7.69
C ILE A 22 -6.50 -8.49 8.68
N TYR A 23 -7.74 -8.98 8.72
CA TYR A 23 -8.12 -10.15 9.50
C TYR A 23 -8.23 -11.34 8.56
N THR A 24 -7.40 -12.35 8.78
CA THR A 24 -7.38 -13.57 7.96
C THR A 24 -8.34 -14.62 8.53
N PRO A 25 -8.84 -15.57 7.72
CA PRO A 25 -9.83 -16.56 8.17
C PRO A 25 -9.36 -17.49 9.31
N ASP A 26 -8.05 -17.62 9.49
CA ASP A 26 -7.41 -18.37 10.58
C ASP A 26 -7.34 -17.57 11.89
N GLY A 27 -7.85 -16.34 11.91
CA GLY A 27 -7.95 -15.51 13.11
C GLY A 27 -6.75 -14.61 13.36
N GLN A 28 -5.78 -14.55 12.45
CA GLN A 28 -4.64 -13.62 12.60
C GLN A 28 -5.09 -12.18 12.32
N GLU A 29 -4.56 -11.26 13.11
CA GLU A 29 -4.66 -9.82 12.87
C GLU A 29 -3.31 -9.31 12.35
N LEU A 30 -3.34 -8.72 11.15
CA LEU A 30 -2.17 -8.13 10.51
C LEU A 30 -2.31 -6.61 10.47
N LYS A 31 -1.37 -5.90 11.09
CA LYS A 31 -1.35 -4.44 11.11
C LYS A 31 -0.35 -3.89 10.11
N TYR A 32 -0.80 -2.97 9.28
CA TYR A 32 0.01 -2.31 8.24
C TYR A 32 0.09 -0.81 8.49
N HIS A 33 1.30 -0.25 8.41
CA HIS A 33 1.57 1.20 8.44
C HIS A 33 1.63 1.74 7.02
N ILE A 34 0.80 2.73 6.72
CA ILE A 34 0.67 3.30 5.38
C ILE A 34 1.91 4.14 5.07
N TYR A 35 2.65 3.77 4.03
CA TYR A 35 3.88 4.43 3.62
C TYR A 35 3.79 5.15 2.28
N SER A 36 2.89 4.73 1.38
CA SER A 36 2.74 5.28 0.02
C SER A 36 1.28 5.29 -0.44
N MET A 37 0.84 6.38 -1.06
CA MET A 37 -0.54 6.56 -1.54
C MET A 37 -0.57 7.51 -2.74
N GLY A 38 -1.45 7.26 -3.71
CA GLY A 38 -1.60 8.16 -4.85
C GLY A 38 -2.34 7.55 -6.03
N GLN A 39 -2.47 8.33 -7.09
CA GLN A 39 -3.08 7.88 -8.34
C GLN A 39 -2.03 7.20 -9.22
N VAL A 40 -2.35 6.00 -9.71
CA VAL A 40 -1.54 5.24 -10.66
C VAL A 40 -2.35 4.96 -11.92
N VAL A 41 -1.66 4.87 -13.05
CA VAL A 41 -2.26 4.45 -14.31
C VAL A 41 -2.35 2.91 -14.35
N ASP A 42 -3.39 2.36 -14.98
CA ASP A 42 -3.69 0.92 -15.02
C ASP A 42 -2.55 0.06 -15.61
N THR A 43 -1.62 0.67 -16.35
CA THR A 43 -0.43 0.01 -16.91
C THR A 43 0.78 -0.04 -15.96
N SER A 44 0.65 0.46 -14.73
CA SER A 44 1.81 0.55 -13.82
C SER A 44 2.16 -0.79 -13.18
N ASP A 45 3.46 -1.01 -12.98
CA ASP A 45 4.07 -2.13 -12.26
C ASP A 45 3.55 -2.31 -10.82
N THR A 46 2.65 -1.45 -10.34
CA THR A 46 1.98 -1.49 -9.03
C THR A 46 1.33 -2.83 -8.68
N TYR A 47 1.01 -3.66 -9.68
CA TYR A 47 0.39 -4.98 -9.49
C TYR A 47 1.39 -6.15 -9.43
N LEU A 48 2.70 -5.89 -9.46
CA LEU A 48 3.70 -6.94 -9.26
C LEU A 48 3.61 -7.49 -7.83
N THR A 49 3.33 -8.79 -7.72
CA THR A 49 3.28 -9.52 -6.44
C THR A 49 4.46 -10.46 -6.26
N GLU A 50 5.23 -10.71 -7.32
CA GLU A 50 6.38 -11.60 -7.33
C GLU A 50 7.59 -10.88 -7.93
N PHE A 51 8.75 -11.04 -7.30
CA PHE A 51 10.01 -10.43 -7.70
C PHE A 51 11.08 -11.52 -7.77
N ASN A 52 11.88 -11.53 -8.83
CA ASN A 52 12.92 -12.55 -9.03
C ASN A 52 14.17 -12.28 -8.19
N SER A 53 14.33 -11.05 -7.69
CA SER A 53 15.47 -10.62 -6.90
C SER A 53 15.09 -9.54 -5.88
N GLN A 54 15.93 -9.39 -4.85
CA GLN A 54 15.81 -8.28 -3.91
C GLN A 54 16.03 -6.92 -4.59
N GLU A 55 16.81 -6.87 -5.67
CA GLU A 55 17.04 -5.63 -6.44
C GLU A 55 15.76 -5.19 -7.15
N GLU A 56 15.06 -6.11 -7.80
CA GLU A 56 13.74 -5.83 -8.41
C GLU A 56 12.75 -5.34 -7.36
N TYR A 57 12.72 -5.97 -6.18
CA TYR A 57 11.85 -5.54 -5.10
C TYR A 57 12.24 -4.17 -4.54
N GLN A 58 13.53 -3.87 -4.38
CA GLN A 58 13.99 -2.55 -3.96
C GLN A 58 13.61 -1.46 -4.97
N ASN A 59 13.74 -1.75 -6.27
CA ASN A 59 13.32 -0.83 -7.33
C ASN A 59 11.81 -0.58 -7.28
N PHE A 60 11.01 -1.62 -7.01
CA PHE A 60 9.58 -1.48 -6.78
C PHE A 60 9.30 -0.58 -5.57
N LEU A 61 9.93 -0.82 -4.42
CA LEU A 61 9.75 0.00 -3.22
C LEU A 61 10.11 1.47 -3.49
N ASN A 62 11.21 1.73 -4.18
CA ASN A 62 11.64 3.08 -4.56
C ASN A 62 10.59 3.76 -5.45
N MET A 63 10.12 3.08 -6.50
CA MET A 63 9.04 3.59 -7.36
C MET A 63 7.79 3.91 -6.54
N THR A 64 7.38 3.02 -5.62
CA THR A 64 6.17 3.28 -4.81
C THR A 64 6.32 4.49 -3.89
N LYS A 65 7.50 4.75 -3.34
CA LYS A 65 7.76 5.98 -2.56
C LYS A 65 7.76 7.22 -3.46
N GLU A 66 8.34 7.13 -4.65
CA GLU A 66 8.43 8.25 -5.61
C GLU A 66 7.04 8.71 -6.10
N VAL A 67 6.13 7.76 -6.35
CA VAL A 67 4.76 8.06 -6.80
C VAL A 67 3.80 8.41 -5.66
N SER A 68 4.28 8.45 -4.41
CA SER A 68 3.44 8.84 -3.27
C SER A 68 3.13 10.34 -3.33
N LEU A 69 1.89 10.72 -3.01
CA LEU A 69 1.44 12.13 -3.00
C LEU A 69 2.26 12.99 -2.02
N TYR A 70 2.74 12.38 -0.94
CA TYR A 70 3.60 13.01 0.04
C TYR A 70 4.48 11.97 0.75
N ASP A 71 5.54 12.48 1.39
CA ASP A 71 6.41 11.69 2.25
C ASP A 71 5.78 11.49 3.62
N THR A 72 5.66 10.23 4.03
CA THR A 72 5.13 9.77 5.31
C THR A 72 6.21 9.61 6.38
N GLY A 73 7.49 9.57 5.99
CA GLY A 73 8.60 9.22 6.88
C GLY A 73 8.64 7.74 7.30
N VAL A 74 7.79 6.89 6.71
CA VAL A 74 7.77 5.45 7.00
C VAL A 74 8.82 4.74 6.15
N GLU A 75 9.73 4.04 6.82
CA GLU A 75 10.75 3.23 6.15
C GLU A 75 10.24 1.84 5.78
N VAL A 76 10.68 1.37 4.61
CA VAL A 76 10.36 0.05 4.07
C VAL A 76 11.60 -0.50 3.38
N THR A 77 11.86 -1.78 3.61
CA THR A 77 13.03 -2.51 3.14
C THR A 77 12.61 -3.79 2.43
N THR A 78 13.55 -4.43 1.72
CA THR A 78 13.29 -5.69 1.00
C THR A 78 13.02 -6.88 1.92
N GLY A 79 13.23 -6.75 3.24
CA GLY A 79 12.85 -7.75 4.23
C GLY A 79 11.40 -7.62 4.71
N ASP A 80 10.72 -6.52 4.37
CA ASP A 80 9.37 -6.25 4.82
C ASP A 80 8.32 -6.86 3.88
N THR A 81 7.11 -7.05 4.41
CA THR A 81 5.94 -7.45 3.62
C THR A 81 5.03 -6.25 3.44
N ILE A 82 4.61 -5.98 2.21
CA ILE A 82 3.70 -4.87 1.90
C ILE A 82 2.35 -5.39 1.36
N VAL A 83 1.33 -4.56 1.49
CA VAL A 83 0.01 -4.76 0.87
C VAL A 83 -0.38 -3.50 0.10
N THR A 84 -0.84 -3.68 -1.13
CA THR A 84 -1.41 -2.62 -1.97
C THR A 84 -2.93 -2.76 -2.02
N LEU A 85 -3.65 -1.76 -1.52
CA LEU A 85 -5.09 -1.60 -1.69
C LEU A 85 -5.33 -0.70 -2.90
N SER A 86 -6.15 -1.13 -3.86
CA SER A 86 -6.42 -0.39 -5.10
C SER A 86 -7.92 -0.19 -5.28
N THR A 87 -8.34 1.03 -5.63
CA THR A 87 -9.73 1.31 -6.02
C THR A 87 -10.00 0.82 -7.44
N CYS A 88 -11.14 0.18 -7.68
CA CYS A 88 -11.62 -0.08 -9.04
C CYS A 88 -12.32 1.17 -9.59
N THR A 89 -11.79 1.74 -10.66
CA THR A 89 -12.52 2.70 -11.51
C THR A 89 -13.31 1.96 -12.59
N SER A 90 -14.47 2.49 -12.96
CA SER A 90 -15.27 1.97 -14.08
C SER A 90 -14.50 2.08 -15.40
N ALA A 91 -14.78 1.17 -16.34
CA ALA A 91 -14.03 0.82 -17.56
C ALA A 91 -13.59 1.92 -18.55
N SER A 92 -13.70 3.20 -18.22
CA SER A 92 -13.30 4.35 -19.03
C SER A 92 -12.36 5.33 -18.34
N ASP A 93 -11.93 5.04 -17.10
CA ASP A 93 -10.95 5.86 -16.37
C ASP A 93 -9.75 4.99 -16.00
N GLU A 94 -8.59 5.31 -16.57
CA GLU A 94 -7.34 4.54 -16.38
C GLU A 94 -6.65 4.86 -15.04
N HIS A 95 -7.16 5.83 -14.28
CA HIS A 95 -6.60 6.22 -12.99
C HIS A 95 -7.20 5.39 -11.87
N ARG A 96 -6.34 4.76 -11.08
CA ARG A 96 -6.71 4.04 -9.86
C ARG A 96 -6.02 4.67 -8.67
N PHE A 97 -6.75 4.87 -7.59
CA PHE A 97 -6.15 5.30 -6.34
C PHE A 97 -5.63 4.08 -5.59
N VAL A 98 -4.37 4.14 -5.17
CA VAL A 98 -3.72 3.08 -4.41
C VAL A 98 -3.22 3.58 -3.07
N VAL A 99 -3.33 2.71 -2.07
CA VAL A 99 -2.78 2.89 -0.73
C VAL A 99 -1.94 1.67 -0.40
N ARG A 100 -0.68 1.87 -0.02
CA ARG A 100 0.28 0.82 0.27
C ARG A 100 0.70 0.88 1.73
N GLY A 101 0.64 -0.26 2.40
CA GLY A 101 1.06 -0.40 3.78
C GLY A 101 2.15 -1.44 3.95
N VAL A 102 3.09 -1.19 4.87
CA VAL A 102 4.11 -2.13 5.30
C VAL A 102 3.67 -2.82 6.58
N ARG A 103 3.82 -4.14 6.69
CA ARG A 103 3.43 -4.92 7.86
C ARG A 103 4.33 -4.57 9.04
N VAL A 104 3.73 -4.13 10.14
CA VAL A 104 4.46 -3.76 11.38
C VAL A 104 4.13 -4.67 12.55
N TRP A 105 3.04 -5.43 12.47
CA TRP A 105 2.67 -6.40 13.49
C TRP A 105 1.79 -7.51 12.89
N GLU A 106 1.92 -8.71 13.44
CA GLU A 106 1.20 -9.91 13.09
C GLU A 106 0.89 -10.65 14.40
N ASP A 107 -0.39 -10.94 14.64
CA ASP A 107 -0.75 -11.82 15.75
C ASP A 107 -0.26 -13.24 15.44
N SER A 108 0.52 -13.80 16.36
CA SER A 108 0.92 -15.19 16.26
C SER A 108 -0.29 -16.02 16.71
N ALA A 109 -1.07 -16.53 15.76
CA ALA A 109 -2.13 -17.50 16.06
C ALA A 109 -1.57 -18.58 17.00
N GLN A 110 -2.18 -18.71 18.19
CA GLN A 110 -1.84 -19.73 19.19
C GLN A 110 -2.31 -21.11 18.75
#